data_AF-A0AAN4RMU4-F1
#
_entry.id   AF-A0AAN4RMU4-F1
#
_cell.length_a   1.000
_cell.length_b   1.000
_cell.length_c   1.000
_cell.angle_alpha   90.00
_cell.angle_beta   90.00
_cell.angle_gamma   90.00
#
_symmetry.space_group_name_H-M   'P 1'
#
loop_
_entity.id
_entity.type
_entity.pdbx_description
1 polymer ?
#
loop_
_entity_poly.entity_id
_entity_poly.type
_entity_poly.pdbx_seq_one_letter_code
_entity_poly.pdbx_strand_id
1 'polypeptide(L)' 'MIQAIYKEHEGCYGYRRIRDELINHGHHVNHKKVQRLMKVLGLKCLVRMKKYRSYKGTIGKIASNLLERNSHAERPNEK' A
#
# COMPACT_ATOMS: atom_id res chain seq x y z
N MET A 1 5.73 -25.19 -0.91
CA MET A 1 6.44 -24.11 -0.17
C MET A 1 5.89 -22.72 -0.51
N ILE A 2 6.07 -22.18 -1.74
CA ILE A 2 5.56 -20.82 -2.09
C ILE A 2 4.04 -20.70 -1.90
N GLN A 3 3.26 -21.69 -2.33
CA GLN A 3 1.81 -21.72 -2.09
C GLN A 3 1.43 -21.83 -0.62
N ALA A 4 2.27 -22.44 0.22
CA ALA A 4 1.99 -22.59 1.65
C ALA A 4 2.11 -21.22 2.34
N ILE A 5 3.24 -20.54 2.16
CA ILE A 5 3.48 -19.16 2.65
C ILE A 5 2.41 -18.21 2.10
N TYR A 6 2.06 -18.34 0.82
CA TYR A 6 1.00 -17.52 0.22
C TYR A 6 -0.38 -17.73 0.89
N LYS A 7 -0.75 -18.98 1.20
CA LYS A 7 -2.02 -19.31 1.88
C LYS A 7 -2.00 -18.90 3.36
N GLU A 8 -0.88 -19.09 4.04
CA GLU A 8 -0.68 -18.70 5.44
C GLU A 8 -0.89 -17.19 5.62
N HIS A 9 -0.44 -16.38 4.66
CA HIS A 9 -0.65 -14.94 4.66
C HIS A 9 -1.86 -14.49 3.83
N GLU A 10 -2.83 -15.38 3.58
CA GLU A 10 -4.11 -15.09 2.90
C GLU A 10 -3.96 -14.35 1.55
N GLY A 11 -2.88 -14.61 0.83
CA GLY A 11 -2.58 -13.96 -0.45
C GLY A 11 -2.17 -12.49 -0.37
N CYS A 12 -1.90 -11.97 0.84
CA CYS A 12 -1.41 -10.62 1.06
C CYS A 12 0.07 -10.44 0.68
N TYR A 13 0.81 -11.54 0.56
CA TYR A 13 2.24 -11.50 0.29
C TYR A 13 2.52 -11.61 -1.21
N GLY A 14 3.23 -10.62 -1.75
CA GLY A 14 3.84 -10.67 -3.08
C GLY A 14 5.20 -11.36 -3.08
N TYR A 15 5.78 -11.51 -4.28
CA TYR A 15 7.05 -12.24 -4.47
C TYR A 15 8.23 -11.72 -3.62
N ARG A 16 8.24 -10.44 -3.25
CA ARG A 16 9.26 -9.86 -2.38
C ARG A 16 9.15 -10.37 -0.95
N ARG A 17 7.95 -10.31 -0.37
CA ARG A 17 7.70 -10.81 0.99
C ARG A 17 7.84 -12.33 1.08
N ILE A 18 7.39 -13.05 0.05
CA ILE A 18 7.58 -14.50 -0.02
C ILE A 18 9.07 -14.86 -0.08
N ARG A 19 9.91 -14.07 -0.76
CA ARG A 19 11.37 -14.25 -0.71
C ARG A 19 11.89 -14.05 0.72
N ASP A 20 11.44 -13.01 1.40
CA ASP A 20 11.90 -12.72 2.76
C ASP A 20 11.56 -13.87 3.72
N GLU A 21 10.34 -14.40 3.61
CA GLU A 21 9.93 -15.59 4.37
C GLU A 21 10.76 -16.83 3.98
N LEU A 22 11.00 -17.05 2.69
CA LEU A 22 11.89 -18.12 2.22
C LEU A 22 13.28 -18.02 2.87
N ILE A 23 13.84 -16.81 2.98
CA ILE A 23 15.12 -16.56 3.65
C ILE A 23 15.02 -16.84 5.15
N ASN A 24 13.94 -16.44 5.82
CA ASN A 24 13.68 -16.75 7.24
C ASN A 24 13.63 -18.27 7.49
N HIS A 25 13.09 -19.03 6.54
CA HIS A 25 13.10 -20.50 6.55
C HIS A 25 14.43 -21.13 6.11
N GLY A 26 15.49 -20.33 5.87
CA GLY A 26 16.83 -20.80 5.48
C GLY A 26 17.03 -21.00 3.98
N HIS A 27 16.01 -20.76 3.15
CA HIS A 27 16.08 -20.95 1.71
C HIS A 27 16.46 -19.66 0.99
N HIS A 28 17.72 -19.60 0.55
CA HIS A 28 18.24 -18.47 -0.21
C HIS A 28 17.88 -18.58 -1.69
N VAL A 29 16.74 -17.99 -2.06
CA VAL A 29 16.23 -17.99 -3.44
C VAL A 29 16.18 -16.56 -3.99
N ASN A 30 16.65 -16.37 -5.22
CA ASN A 30 16.56 -15.07 -5.88
C ASN A 30 15.08 -14.64 -6.08
N HIS A 31 14.77 -13.38 -5.80
CA HIS A 31 13.43 -12.79 -5.99
C HIS A 31 12.86 -13.01 -7.40
N LYS A 32 13.71 -13.01 -8.44
CA LYS A 32 13.28 -13.26 -9.83
C LYS A 32 12.72 -14.67 -10.03
N LYS A 33 13.31 -15.67 -9.35
CA LYS A 33 12.84 -17.07 -9.41
C LYS A 33 11.50 -17.20 -8.70
N VAL A 34 11.34 -16.58 -7.54
CA VAL A 34 10.06 -16.53 -6.81
C VAL A 34 8.99 -15.86 -7.67
N GLN A 35 9.29 -14.73 -8.30
CA GLN A 35 8.36 -14.02 -9.18
C GLN A 35 7.93 -14.86 -10.38
N ARG A 36 8.86 -15.56 -11.03
CA ARG A 36 8.55 -16.47 -12.15
C ARG A 36 7.65 -17.61 -11.70
N LEU A 37 7.94 -18.26 -10.57
CA LEU A 37 7.12 -19.34 -10.02
C LEU A 37 5.71 -18.87 -9.65
N MET A 38 5.59 -17.71 -8.99
CA MET A 38 4.27 -17.13 -8.70
C MET A 38 3.47 -16.85 -9.96
N LYS A 39 4.11 -16.35 -11.03
CA LYS A 39 3.46 -16.09 -12.32
C LYS A 39 2.97 -17.38 -12.97
N VAL A 40 3.80 -18.43 -12.97
CA VAL A 40 3.42 -19.76 -13.51
C VAL A 40 2.25 -20.36 -12.73
N LEU A 41 2.23 -20.17 -11.40
CA LEU A 41 1.18 -20.65 -10.52
C LEU A 41 -0.07 -19.74 -10.48
N GLY A 42 -0.07 -18.61 -11.20
CA GLY A 42 -1.18 -17.65 -11.19
C GLY A 42 -1.36 -16.88 -9.88
N LEU A 43 -0.40 -16.95 -8.96
CA LEU A 43 -0.48 -16.30 -7.65
C LEU A 43 -0.19 -14.81 -7.76
N LYS A 44 -1.10 -13.97 -7.25
CA LYS A 44 -0.97 -12.52 -7.22
C LYS A 44 -1.18 -11.99 -5.81
N CYS A 45 -0.44 -10.95 -5.44
CA CYS A 45 -0.70 -10.22 -4.21
C CYS A 45 -2.06 -9.53 -4.32
N LEU A 46 -2.96 -9.80 -3.38
CA LEU A 46 -4.31 -9.21 -3.35
C LEU A 46 -4.31 -7.76 -2.86
N VAL A 47 -3.28 -7.36 -2.11
CA VAL A 47 -3.20 -6.03 -1.49
C VAL A 47 -2.91 -4.97 -2.56
N ARG A 48 -3.84 -4.00 -2.67
CA ARG A 48 -3.65 -2.81 -3.51
C ARG A 48 -2.64 -1.87 -2.87
N MET A 49 -1.66 -1.41 -3.66
CA MET A 49 -0.69 -0.41 -3.19
C MET A 49 -1.41 0.90 -2.85
N LYS A 50 -1.26 1.37 -1.61
CA LYS A 50 -1.77 2.67 -1.18
C LYS A 50 -0.96 3.77 -1.87
N LYS A 51 -1.64 4.58 -2.69
CA LYS A 51 -1.03 5.78 -3.27
C LYS A 51 -0.94 6.88 -2.20
N TYR A 52 0.18 7.61 -2.18
CA TYR A 52 0.35 8.76 -1.30
C TYR A 52 -0.72 9.83 -1.59
N ARG A 53 -1.22 10.48 -0.53
CA ARG A 53 -2.13 11.63 -0.59
C ARG A 53 -1.61 12.66 0.41
N SER A 54 -1.28 13.87 -0.08
CA SER A 54 -0.76 14.97 0.74
C SER A 54 -1.79 15.46 1.75
N TYR A 55 -3.05 15.63 1.30
CA TYR A 55 -4.16 15.93 2.17
C TYR A 55 -4.66 14.68 2.87
N LYS A 56 -4.54 14.66 4.20
CA LYS A 56 -4.96 13.54 5.06
C LYS A 56 -6.36 13.74 5.66
N GLY A 57 -7.11 14.74 5.20
CA GLY A 57 -8.36 15.18 5.82
C GLY A 57 -8.13 16.26 6.87
N THR A 58 -9.20 16.63 7.58
CA THR A 58 -9.14 17.55 8.71
C THR A 58 -8.49 16.85 9.91
N ILE A 59 -7.20 17.09 10.13
CA ILE A 59 -6.48 16.56 11.29
C ILE A 59 -6.39 17.66 12.35
N GLY A 60 -6.86 17.36 13.56
CA GLY A 60 -6.78 18.25 14.72
C GLY A 60 -8.03 19.11 14.95
N LYS A 61 -7.99 19.93 16.01
CA LYS A 61 -9.06 20.88 16.33
C LYS A 61 -8.95 22.08 15.38
N ILE A 62 -9.94 22.28 14.52
CA ILE A 62 -10.06 23.52 13.74
C ILE A 62 -10.40 24.64 14.73
N ALA A 63 -9.62 25.71 14.76
CA ALA A 63 -9.94 26.89 15.55
C ALA A 63 -11.21 27.56 15.01
N SER A 64 -12.04 28.11 15.90
CA SER A 64 -13.21 28.89 15.49
C SER A 64 -12.78 30.11 14.66
N ASN A 65 -13.55 30.44 13.62
CA ASN A 65 -13.29 31.58 12.75
C ASN A 65 -13.65 32.90 13.47
N LEU A 66 -12.78 33.35 14.36
CA LEU A 66 -12.97 34.54 15.21
C LEU A 66 -13.06 35.85 14.41
N LEU A 67 -12.59 35.87 13.16
CA LEU A 67 -12.56 37.05 12.29
C LEU A 67 -13.74 37.08 11.29
N GLU A 68 -14.61 36.06 11.30
CA GLU A 68 -15.74 35.87 10.36
C GLU A 68 -15.37 36.10 8.89
N ARG A 69 -14.11 35.84 8.53
CA ARG A 69 -13.61 36.16 7.19
C ARG A 69 -14.08 35.07 6.22
N ASN A 70 -15.08 35.40 5.40
CA ASN A 70 -15.52 34.52 4.32
C ASN A 70 -14.43 34.42 3.26
N SER A 71 -13.71 33.30 3.26
CA SER A 71 -12.70 32.98 2.23
C SER A 71 -13.29 32.22 1.04
N HIS A 72 -14.62 32.11 0.99
CA HIS A 72 -15.32 31.50 -0.12
C HIS A 72 -15.39 32.50 -1.27
N ALA A 73 -14.77 32.14 -2.40
CA ALA A 73 -14.92 32.85 -3.66
C ALA A 73 -15.65 31.91 -4.62
N GLU A 74 -16.63 32.42 -5.35
CA GLU A 74 -17.36 31.63 -6.35
C GLU A 74 -16.48 31.32 -7.58
N ARG A 75 -15.49 32.19 -7.86
CA ARG A 75 -14.60 32.07 -9.01
C ARG A 75 -13.13 32.20 -8.60
N PRO A 76 -12.21 31.51 -9.30
CA PRO A 76 -10.78 31.71 -9.12
C PRO A 76 -10.39 33.16 -9.45
N ASN A 77 -9.55 33.78 -8.61
CA ASN A 77 -9.04 35.16 -8.74
C ASN A 77 -10.04 36.30 -8.46
N GLU A 78 -11.16 36.01 -7.79
CA GLU A 78 -11.97 37.04 -7.14
C GLU A 78 -11.54 37.13 -5.66
N LYS A 79 -10.66 38.09 -5.33
CA LYS A 79 -10.33 38.49 -3.96
C LYS A 79 -9.72 39.87 -3.89
#